data_AF-A0A329C9S7-F1
#
_entry.id   AF-A0A329C9S7-F1
#
_cell.length_a   1.000
_cell.length_b   1.000
_cell.length_c   1.000
_cell.angle_alpha   90.00
_cell.angle_beta   90.00
_cell.angle_gamma   90.00
#
_symmetry.space_group_name_H-M   'P 1'
#
loop_
_entity.id
_entity.type
_entity.pdbx_description
1 polymer ?
#
loop_
_entity_poly.entity_id
_entity_poly.type
_entity_poly.pdbx_seq_one_letter_code
_entity_poly.pdbx_strand_id
1 'polypeptide(L)'
;MFVRATYDREKKTVHYFDADGNETLYIGGSFAWRTSNPGNLTKPHAYVMKSAIGYAQRTSKAKSFFIIFPDRAAGQEAHQKLLKSVYGDSTIRSMITVYAPPSENDTEDYIGFVTKKAGVSSTDVIGSLPDDKFKAVAAAMEQKEGWVPGVIKPLGKPVQVQMLDKLNQPFAGQPMQIKGASASFDAKTNENGELPWIYSGLLGQDVNIVYKRAQDDHENVGKISTSSASNAFTFNAPYHLIPTRPRLHAKDESGRPRVHIVQPGETLSSIAAKYGTTTDAMVGANGLKDANHIYAQQHLKIPLDGAPSQSANQTPAPMASTTPHTPVAPAAPASASSTHANGATVTSAAAHSTPATTSQAPGATSTGATPSAAGSATSSPPASAAASTAGVVHQHAPNGHPQTVVSSPTLEPSGAVWCSRFPGSASLDSLNDSFKAKASAFITAMRDAHILVRINAALRPIQRSYLMFHAFEIAKGHESPDHVEPYPGVNIDWVHRSANGSMDLEASVKAAKEMCHGYGININSAMQAVGRPGRSRHNYGAAVDLNITGYVGKRVKDVTGNEVALSSFADLKHVGHGYGVNYYPHENMHWSDTGH
;
A
#
# COMPACT_ATOMS: atom_id res chain seq x y z
N MET A 1 -10.90 -10.09 20.65
CA MET A 1 -9.43 -10.06 20.90
C MET A 1 -8.85 -8.90 20.11
N PHE A 2 -7.87 -8.18 20.64
CA PHE A 2 -7.23 -7.10 19.88
C PHE A 2 -6.25 -7.66 18.84
N VAL A 3 -6.24 -7.06 17.65
CA VAL A 3 -5.42 -7.48 16.49
C VAL A 3 -4.45 -6.39 16.03
N ARG A 4 -4.66 -5.14 16.45
CA ARG A 4 -3.81 -3.98 16.13
C ARG A 4 -3.82 -3.00 17.29
N ALA A 5 -2.69 -2.35 17.56
CA ALA A 5 -2.61 -1.26 18.53
C ALA A 5 -1.66 -0.14 18.10
N THR A 6 -1.96 1.11 18.46
CA THR A 6 -1.09 2.27 18.22
C THR A 6 -0.86 3.09 19.48
N TYR A 7 0.36 3.59 19.67
CA TYR A 7 0.72 4.44 20.81
C TYR A 7 0.62 5.93 20.43
N ASP A 8 0.01 6.74 21.30
CA ASP A 8 0.20 8.18 21.33
C ASP A 8 1.19 8.52 22.45
N ARG A 9 2.38 8.98 22.06
CA ARG A 9 3.48 9.34 22.99
C ARG A 9 3.13 10.53 23.88
N GLU A 10 2.36 11.48 23.34
CA GLU A 10 2.19 12.82 23.92
C GLU A 10 0.99 12.83 24.86
N LYS A 11 -0.12 12.22 24.43
CA LYS A 11 -1.27 11.91 25.28
C LYS A 11 -1.00 10.75 26.25
N LYS A 12 0.08 9.99 26.02
CA LYS A 12 0.46 8.77 26.75
C LYS A 12 -0.68 7.75 26.77
N THR A 13 -1.30 7.51 25.61
CA THR A 13 -2.40 6.54 25.43
C THR A 13 -2.03 5.42 24.46
N VAL A 14 -2.65 4.24 24.62
CA VAL A 14 -2.63 3.19 23.59
C VAL A 14 -4.05 2.97 23.08
N HIS A 15 -4.20 3.01 21.76
CA HIS A 15 -5.45 2.75 21.05
C HIS A 15 -5.41 1.29 20.57
N TYR A 16 -6.25 0.44 21.15
CA TYR A 16 -6.38 -0.97 20.79
C TYR A 16 -7.58 -1.19 19.86
N PHE A 17 -7.42 -2.05 18.86
CA PHE A 17 -8.45 -2.37 17.87
C PHE A 17 -8.67 -3.88 17.80
N ASP A 18 -9.93 -4.31 17.82
CA ASP A 18 -10.31 -5.71 17.56
C ASP A 18 -10.50 -5.99 16.05
N ALA A 19 -10.86 -7.23 15.72
CA ALA A 19 -11.05 -7.68 14.34
C ALA A 19 -12.23 -6.99 13.63
N ASP A 20 -13.25 -6.57 14.38
CA ASP A 20 -14.43 -5.87 13.87
C ASP A 20 -14.18 -4.35 13.70
N GLY A 21 -13.05 -3.87 14.24
CA GLY A 21 -12.59 -2.49 14.16
C GLY A 21 -13.02 -1.60 15.34
N ASN A 22 -13.53 -2.17 16.44
CA ASN A 22 -13.86 -1.39 17.64
C ASN A 22 -12.60 -0.90 18.34
N GLU A 23 -12.59 0.37 18.75
CA GLU A 23 -11.47 0.96 19.49
C GLU A 23 -11.69 0.89 21.01
N THR A 24 -10.61 0.59 21.74
CA THR A 24 -10.52 0.70 23.20
C THR A 24 -9.26 1.48 23.58
N LEU A 25 -9.43 2.55 24.37
CA LEU A 25 -8.37 3.50 24.70
C LEU A 25 -7.83 3.26 26.12
N TYR A 26 -6.52 3.00 26.24
CA TYR A 26 -5.81 2.83 27.51
C TYR A 26 -5.10 4.13 27.87
N ILE A 27 -5.41 4.68 29.05
CA ILE A 27 -5.03 6.04 29.49
C ILE A 27 -4.33 5.97 30.86
N GLY A 28 -3.20 6.65 31.02
CA GLY A 28 -2.48 6.68 32.31
C GLY A 28 -1.87 5.33 32.69
N GLY A 29 -1.59 5.11 33.98
CA GLY A 29 -0.87 3.91 34.47
C GLY A 29 0.61 3.88 34.08
N SER A 30 1.28 2.73 34.27
CA SER A 30 2.65 2.52 33.80
C SER A 30 2.69 2.27 32.30
N PHE A 31 3.87 2.45 31.70
CA PHE A 31 4.08 2.18 30.28
C PHE A 31 3.85 0.70 29.95
N ALA A 32 4.42 -0.21 30.76
CA ALA A 32 4.26 -1.65 30.65
C ALA A 32 2.78 -2.07 30.65
N TRP A 33 1.96 -1.48 31.54
CA TRP A 33 0.53 -1.74 31.61
C TRP A 33 -0.19 -1.32 30.31
N ARG A 34 0.03 -0.10 29.81
CA ARG A 34 -0.63 0.39 28.60
C ARG A 34 -0.30 -0.43 27.36
N THR A 35 0.94 -0.92 27.24
CA THR A 35 1.38 -1.71 26.08
C THR A 35 1.19 -3.22 26.27
N SER A 36 0.53 -3.65 27.35
CA SER A 36 0.38 -5.07 27.74
C SER A 36 1.72 -5.85 27.79
N ASN A 37 2.82 -5.15 28.09
CA ASN A 37 4.19 -5.65 27.97
C ASN A 37 4.88 -5.65 29.34
N PRO A 38 4.64 -6.68 30.18
CA PRO A 38 5.01 -6.66 31.58
C PRO A 38 6.53 -6.76 31.82
N GLY A 39 7.26 -7.43 30.91
CA GLY A 39 8.73 -7.47 30.95
C GLY A 39 9.43 -6.28 30.27
N ASN A 40 8.68 -5.27 29.81
CA ASN A 40 9.20 -4.16 28.99
C ASN A 40 10.03 -4.63 27.77
N LEU A 41 9.60 -5.71 27.12
CA LEU A 41 10.25 -6.30 25.95
C LEU A 41 10.43 -5.25 24.86
N THR A 42 11.69 -4.95 24.56
CA THR A 42 12.06 -4.27 23.34
C THR A 42 11.95 -5.22 22.15
N LYS A 43 11.81 -4.69 20.94
CA LYS A 43 11.77 -5.50 19.73
C LYS A 43 13.13 -6.19 19.49
N PRO A 44 13.17 -7.53 19.31
CA PRO A 44 14.36 -8.23 18.84
C PRO A 44 14.83 -7.70 17.48
N HIS A 45 16.13 -7.43 17.32
CA HIS A 45 16.67 -6.93 16.06
C HIS A 45 16.53 -7.92 14.89
N ALA A 46 16.66 -9.23 15.17
CA ALA A 46 16.71 -10.28 14.16
C ALA A 46 15.36 -10.88 13.73
N TYR A 47 14.25 -10.60 14.42
CA TYR A 47 12.93 -11.17 14.08
C TYR A 47 11.73 -10.38 14.67
N VAL A 48 10.52 -10.74 14.26
CA VAL A 48 9.25 -10.30 14.86
C VAL A 48 8.66 -11.41 15.70
N MET A 49 8.27 -11.01 16.90
CA MET A 49 7.44 -11.75 17.80
C MET A 49 6.01 -11.77 17.24
N LYS A 50 5.53 -12.92 16.75
CA LYS A 50 4.21 -13.06 16.07
C LYS A 50 3.01 -12.58 16.90
N SER A 51 3.14 -12.47 18.23
CA SER A 51 2.13 -11.95 19.15
C SER A 51 2.16 -10.41 19.32
N ALA A 52 3.06 -9.70 18.63
CA ALA A 52 3.08 -8.24 18.62
C ALA A 52 1.98 -7.68 17.71
N ILE A 53 1.15 -6.76 18.23
CA ILE A 53 0.09 -6.08 17.46
C ILE A 53 0.35 -4.58 17.25
N GLY A 54 1.48 -4.07 17.75
CA GLY A 54 1.89 -2.67 17.61
C GLY A 54 3.21 -2.39 18.32
N TYR A 55 3.72 -1.15 18.20
CA TYR A 55 4.98 -0.72 18.81
C TYR A 55 4.87 0.66 19.46
N ALA A 56 5.61 0.85 20.55
CA ALA A 56 5.60 2.08 21.34
C ALA A 56 7.04 2.58 21.60
N GLN A 57 7.29 3.88 21.36
CA GLN A 57 8.56 4.53 21.68
C GLN A 57 8.39 5.35 22.97
N ARG A 58 9.05 4.95 24.08
CA ARG A 58 8.83 5.54 25.42
C ARG A 58 9.23 7.01 25.51
N THR A 59 10.28 7.42 24.80
CA THR A 59 10.74 8.82 24.66
C THR A 59 11.04 9.12 23.20
N SER A 60 11.12 10.40 22.80
CA SER A 60 11.48 10.79 21.42
C SER A 60 12.90 10.35 21.02
N LYS A 61 13.82 10.25 21.98
CA LYS A 61 15.23 9.88 21.76
C LYS A 61 15.54 8.37 21.87
N ALA A 62 14.59 7.55 22.33
CA ALA A 62 14.83 6.12 22.54
C ALA A 62 15.15 5.40 21.20
N LYS A 63 16.28 4.69 21.16
CA LYS A 63 16.69 3.89 20.01
C LYS A 63 15.75 2.70 19.81
N SER A 64 15.48 1.96 20.88
CA SER A 64 14.63 0.77 20.92
C SER A 64 13.13 1.10 20.94
N PHE A 65 12.34 0.30 20.22
CA PHE A 65 10.89 0.23 20.42
C PHE A 65 10.53 -0.85 21.42
N PHE A 66 9.50 -0.59 22.21
CA PHE A 66 8.82 -1.59 23.02
C PHE A 66 7.68 -2.21 22.23
N ILE A 67 7.44 -3.51 22.45
CA ILE A 67 6.32 -4.24 21.84
C ILE A 67 5.01 -3.85 22.52
N ILE A 68 3.91 -3.82 21.75
CA ILE A 68 2.53 -3.83 22.23
C ILE A 68 1.94 -5.21 21.96
N PHE A 69 1.43 -5.87 23.00
CA PHE A 69 0.78 -7.18 22.94
C PHE A 69 -0.75 -7.05 23.01
N PRO A 70 -1.54 -8.01 22.51
CA PRO A 70 -3.00 -7.95 22.53
C PRO A 70 -3.59 -7.99 23.94
N ASP A 71 -2.89 -8.61 24.88
CA ASP A 71 -3.24 -8.67 26.30
C ASP A 71 -1.99 -9.01 27.12
N ARG A 72 -2.13 -8.97 28.46
CA ARG A 72 -1.04 -9.26 29.39
C ARG A 72 -0.50 -10.68 29.22
N ALA A 73 -1.34 -11.69 29.01
CA ALA A 73 -0.92 -13.08 28.97
C ALA A 73 -0.03 -13.36 27.74
N ALA A 74 -0.39 -12.81 26.58
CA ALA A 74 0.46 -12.83 25.39
C ALA A 74 1.82 -12.15 25.62
N GLY A 75 1.85 -11.07 26.42
CA GLY A 75 3.09 -10.40 26.85
C GLY A 75 3.92 -11.23 27.84
N GLN A 76 3.28 -11.98 28.74
CA GLN A 76 3.96 -12.88 29.70
C GLN A 76 4.52 -14.13 29.03
N GLU A 77 3.81 -14.72 28.06
CA GLU A 77 4.32 -15.83 27.25
C GLU A 77 5.52 -15.38 26.40
N ALA A 78 5.40 -14.23 25.75
CA ALA A 78 6.48 -13.59 25.00
C ALA A 78 7.72 -13.33 25.85
N HIS A 79 7.54 -12.82 27.08
CA HIS A 79 8.61 -12.60 28.05
C HIS A 79 9.30 -13.90 28.42
N GLN A 80 8.56 -14.91 28.89
CA GLN A 80 9.09 -16.23 29.25
C GLN A 80 9.82 -16.89 28.07
N LYS A 81 9.27 -16.78 26.85
CA LYS A 81 9.90 -17.33 25.65
C LYS A 81 11.23 -16.64 25.34
N LEU A 82 11.31 -15.31 25.44
CA LEU A 82 12.55 -14.56 25.26
C LEU A 82 13.61 -14.98 26.30
N LEU A 83 13.23 -15.12 27.58
CA LEU A 83 14.16 -15.54 28.63
C LEU A 83 14.75 -16.92 28.34
N LYS A 84 13.93 -17.93 27.98
CA LYS A 84 14.45 -19.26 27.62
C LYS A 84 15.26 -19.27 26.32
N SER A 85 14.87 -18.50 25.29
CA SER A 85 15.49 -18.59 23.96
C SER A 85 16.73 -17.73 23.76
N VAL A 86 16.92 -16.66 24.53
CA VAL A 86 18.09 -15.75 24.41
C VAL A 86 19.04 -15.90 25.59
N TYR A 87 18.52 -16.19 26.78
CA TYR A 87 19.30 -16.25 28.02
C TYR A 87 19.33 -17.65 28.66
N GLY A 88 18.88 -18.69 27.95
CA GLY A 88 18.80 -20.07 28.47
C GLY A 88 20.11 -20.57 29.08
N ASP A 89 21.24 -20.36 28.38
CA ASP A 89 22.57 -20.77 28.86
C ASP A 89 23.23 -19.73 29.79
N SER A 90 22.55 -18.61 30.07
CA SER A 90 23.07 -17.54 30.94
C SER A 90 22.70 -17.79 32.41
N THR A 91 23.59 -17.35 33.31
CA THR A 91 23.23 -17.21 34.73
C THR A 91 22.26 -16.05 34.94
N ILE A 92 21.44 -16.09 36.00
CA ILE A 92 20.53 -14.98 36.38
C ILE A 92 21.28 -13.64 36.44
N ARG A 93 22.50 -13.63 37.00
CA ARG A 93 23.39 -12.46 37.01
C ARG A 93 23.72 -11.99 35.60
N SER A 94 24.26 -12.87 34.75
CA SER A 94 24.67 -12.52 33.38
C SER A 94 23.49 -12.02 32.54
N MET A 95 22.32 -12.65 32.67
CA MET A 95 21.07 -12.20 32.06
C MET A 95 20.70 -10.78 32.51
N ILE A 96 20.59 -10.53 33.82
CA ILE A 96 20.12 -9.22 34.33
C ILE A 96 21.13 -8.11 34.02
N THR A 97 22.44 -8.40 34.03
CA THR A 97 23.47 -7.43 33.61
C THR A 97 23.35 -7.01 32.14
N VAL A 98 22.81 -7.87 31.26
CA VAL A 98 22.48 -7.52 29.87
C VAL A 98 21.09 -6.87 29.75
N TYR A 99 20.12 -7.31 30.55
CA TYR A 99 18.72 -6.86 30.50
C TYR A 99 18.53 -5.46 31.08
N ALA A 100 19.19 -5.16 32.20
CA ALA A 100 19.11 -3.92 32.95
C ALA A 100 20.54 -3.47 33.33
N PRO A 101 21.32 -2.91 32.37
CA PRO A 101 22.75 -2.71 32.54
C PRO A 101 23.11 -1.63 33.57
N PRO A 102 24.29 -1.74 34.25
CA PRO A 102 24.68 -0.84 35.36
C PRO A 102 24.84 0.63 34.97
N SER A 103 25.01 0.92 33.69
CA SER A 103 25.08 2.29 33.16
C SER A 103 23.74 3.02 33.13
N GLU A 104 22.63 2.29 33.29
CA GLU A 104 21.25 2.83 33.21
C GLU A 104 20.38 2.43 34.42
N ASN A 105 20.78 1.44 35.21
CA ASN A 105 19.97 0.82 36.28
C ASN A 105 20.84 0.43 37.49
N ASP A 106 20.23 0.30 38.68
CA ASP A 106 20.84 -0.45 39.78
C ASP A 106 20.69 -1.96 39.52
N THR A 107 21.66 -2.52 38.81
CA THR A 107 21.69 -3.94 38.42
C THR A 107 21.83 -4.86 39.63
N GLU A 108 22.50 -4.46 40.71
CA GLU A 108 22.69 -5.31 41.88
C GLU A 108 21.43 -5.38 42.74
N ASP A 109 20.71 -4.26 42.92
CA ASP A 109 19.35 -4.27 43.49
C ASP A 109 18.34 -4.98 42.57
N TYR A 110 18.54 -4.99 41.25
CA TYR A 110 17.73 -5.81 40.34
C TYR A 110 18.01 -7.32 40.58
N ILE A 111 19.27 -7.75 40.55
CA ILE A 111 19.67 -9.15 40.81
C ILE A 111 19.22 -9.59 42.20
N GLY A 112 19.46 -8.77 43.23
CA GLY A 112 19.09 -9.03 44.62
C GLY A 112 17.57 -9.14 44.81
N PHE A 113 16.79 -8.30 44.14
CA PHE A 113 15.33 -8.41 44.14
C PHE A 113 14.85 -9.72 43.49
N VAL A 114 15.31 -10.04 42.28
CA VAL A 114 14.85 -11.22 41.53
C VAL A 114 15.23 -12.52 42.24
N THR A 115 16.49 -12.65 42.67
CA THR A 115 17.00 -13.86 43.36
C THR A 115 16.27 -14.11 44.68
N LYS A 116 16.11 -13.08 45.51
CA LYS A 116 15.35 -13.14 46.77
C LYS A 116 13.87 -13.43 46.56
N LYS A 117 13.26 -12.92 45.48
CA LYS A 117 11.82 -13.06 45.22
C LYS A 117 11.45 -14.42 44.63
N ALA A 118 12.31 -15.01 43.78
CA ALA A 118 12.10 -16.34 43.20
C ALA A 118 12.69 -17.48 44.06
N GLY A 119 13.61 -17.17 44.97
CA GLY A 119 14.30 -18.16 45.81
C GLY A 119 15.26 -19.01 45.00
N VAL A 120 16.23 -18.35 44.36
CA VAL A 120 17.24 -18.88 43.42
C VAL A 120 18.55 -18.12 43.61
N SER A 121 19.69 -18.69 43.22
CA SER A 121 21.00 -18.01 43.27
C SER A 121 21.22 -17.11 42.05
N SER A 122 22.00 -16.04 42.19
CA SER A 122 22.44 -15.23 41.05
C SER A 122 23.31 -16.00 40.03
N THR A 123 23.84 -17.16 40.44
CA THR A 123 24.64 -18.08 39.61
C THR A 123 23.81 -19.14 38.89
N ASP A 124 22.51 -19.28 39.17
CA ASP A 124 21.69 -20.33 38.56
C ASP A 124 21.45 -20.04 37.07
N VAL A 125 21.50 -21.09 36.24
CA VAL A 125 21.35 -21.01 34.77
C VAL A 125 19.87 -21.07 34.38
N ILE A 126 19.39 -20.08 33.62
CA ILE A 126 17.96 -19.83 33.35
C ILE A 126 17.26 -21.04 32.72
N GLY A 127 17.89 -21.69 31.74
CA GLY A 127 17.34 -22.85 31.03
C GLY A 127 17.35 -24.15 31.84
N SER A 128 18.15 -24.21 32.91
CA SER A 128 18.25 -25.35 33.83
C SER A 128 17.36 -25.24 35.06
N LEU A 129 16.65 -24.12 35.25
CA LEU A 129 15.73 -23.93 36.36
C LEU A 129 14.48 -24.82 36.22
N PRO A 130 13.99 -25.41 37.33
CA PRO A 130 12.64 -25.95 37.41
C PRO A 130 11.58 -24.94 36.94
N ASP A 131 10.50 -25.43 36.32
CA ASP A 131 9.57 -24.58 35.57
C ASP A 131 8.76 -23.61 36.46
N ASP A 132 8.60 -23.94 37.75
CA ASP A 132 8.06 -23.04 38.79
C ASP A 132 9.07 -21.93 39.15
N LYS A 133 10.35 -22.27 39.33
CA LYS A 133 11.43 -21.33 39.64
C LYS A 133 11.70 -20.38 38.48
N PHE A 134 11.70 -20.89 37.26
CA PHE A 134 11.78 -20.09 36.04
C PHE A 134 10.61 -19.09 35.95
N LYS A 135 9.36 -19.53 36.20
CA LYS A 135 8.18 -18.65 36.22
C LYS A 135 8.25 -17.62 37.35
N ALA A 136 8.79 -17.99 38.52
CA ALA A 136 9.01 -17.08 39.63
C ALA A 136 10.07 -16.00 39.30
N VAL A 137 11.15 -16.35 38.58
CA VAL A 137 12.14 -15.38 38.06
C VAL A 137 11.46 -14.40 37.10
N ALA A 138 10.73 -14.89 36.09
CA ALA A 138 10.01 -14.03 35.14
C ALA A 138 9.01 -13.11 35.85
N ALA A 139 8.21 -13.63 36.78
CA ALA A 139 7.25 -12.84 37.55
C ALA A 139 7.92 -11.81 38.48
N ALA A 140 9.11 -12.10 39.02
CA ALA A 140 9.88 -11.14 39.80
C ALA A 140 10.44 -10.00 38.94
N MET A 141 10.92 -10.30 37.72
CA MET A 141 11.31 -9.27 36.74
C MET A 141 10.11 -8.37 36.40
N GLU A 142 8.94 -8.95 36.08
CA GLU A 142 7.72 -8.16 35.81
C GLU A 142 7.27 -7.30 37.00
N GLN A 143 7.52 -7.74 38.24
CA GLN A 143 7.25 -6.91 39.42
C GLN A 143 8.25 -5.75 39.54
N LYS A 144 9.53 -5.95 39.16
CA LYS A 144 10.57 -4.91 39.14
C LYS A 144 10.33 -3.86 38.04
N GLU A 145 9.82 -4.28 36.87
CA GLU A 145 9.49 -3.42 35.72
C GLU A 145 8.29 -2.47 35.95
N GLY A 146 7.50 -2.69 37.00
CA GLY A 146 6.46 -1.78 37.48
C GLY A 146 5.13 -1.85 36.70
N TRP A 147 4.20 -2.66 37.19
CA TRP A 147 2.84 -2.79 36.63
C TRP A 147 1.82 -1.95 37.40
N VAL A 148 1.55 -0.72 36.93
CA VAL A 148 0.57 0.20 37.53
C VAL A 148 -0.63 0.35 36.58
N PRO A 149 -1.85 -0.07 36.97
CA PRO A 149 -3.04 0.12 36.14
C PRO A 149 -3.37 1.59 35.85
N GLY A 150 -3.96 1.83 34.70
CA GLY A 150 -4.59 3.10 34.32
C GLY A 150 -6.09 2.92 34.07
N VAL A 151 -6.67 3.82 33.29
CA VAL A 151 -8.08 3.76 32.88
C VAL A 151 -8.18 3.09 31.50
N ILE A 152 -9.07 2.11 31.36
CA ILE A 152 -9.48 1.55 30.08
C ILE A 152 -10.83 2.17 29.71
N LYS A 153 -10.94 2.75 28.51
CA LYS A 153 -12.18 3.30 27.99
C LYS A 153 -12.55 2.65 26.64
N PRO A 154 -13.51 1.72 26.60
CA PRO A 154 -14.10 1.28 25.34
C PRO A 154 -14.72 2.48 24.62
N LEU A 155 -14.31 2.72 23.37
CA LEU A 155 -14.87 3.80 22.54
C LEU A 155 -15.89 3.24 21.54
N GLY A 156 -15.79 1.96 21.21
CA GLY A 156 -16.58 1.33 20.16
C GLY A 156 -16.01 1.63 18.78
N LYS A 157 -16.78 1.36 17.73
CA LYS A 157 -16.32 1.52 16.35
C LYS A 157 -16.12 3.01 16.00
N PRO A 158 -14.96 3.40 15.43
CA PRO A 158 -14.72 4.77 15.00
C PRO A 158 -15.58 5.10 13.78
N VAL A 159 -16.36 6.17 13.87
CA VAL A 159 -17.24 6.66 12.79
C VAL A 159 -16.68 7.96 12.21
N GLN A 160 -16.58 8.01 10.89
CA GLN A 160 -16.09 9.18 10.16
C GLN A 160 -17.24 10.00 9.56
N VAL A 161 -17.05 11.32 9.48
CA VAL A 161 -17.96 12.21 8.75
C VAL A 161 -17.14 13.16 7.88
N GLN A 162 -17.52 13.30 6.62
CA GLN A 162 -17.00 14.31 5.70
C GLN A 162 -18.09 15.32 5.32
N MET A 163 -17.71 16.59 5.28
CA MET A 163 -18.52 17.71 4.85
C MET A 163 -18.06 18.15 3.45
N LEU A 164 -18.98 18.22 2.49
CA LEU A 164 -18.72 18.73 1.15
C LEU A 164 -19.65 19.92 0.83
N ASP A 165 -19.14 20.88 0.07
CA ASP A 165 -19.89 22.05 -0.36
C ASP A 165 -20.82 21.77 -1.56
N LYS A 166 -21.44 22.82 -2.12
CA LYS A 166 -22.37 22.72 -3.27
C LYS A 166 -21.68 22.33 -4.59
N LEU A 167 -20.35 22.35 -4.64
CA LEU A 167 -19.52 21.94 -5.77
C LEU A 167 -18.89 20.55 -5.55
N ASN A 168 -19.29 19.85 -4.46
CA ASN A 168 -18.70 18.60 -3.95
C ASN A 168 -17.23 18.72 -3.55
N GLN A 169 -16.77 19.93 -3.20
CA GLN A 169 -15.41 20.19 -2.70
C GLN A 169 -15.35 20.06 -1.16
N PRO A 170 -14.18 19.72 -0.59
CA PRO A 170 -13.92 19.76 0.85
C PRO A 170 -14.44 21.02 1.55
N PHE A 171 -15.42 20.88 2.45
CA PHE A 171 -15.91 21.99 3.27
C PHE A 171 -14.99 22.18 4.50
N ALA A 172 -13.76 22.63 4.22
CA ALA A 172 -12.61 22.60 5.11
C ALA A 172 -12.53 23.78 6.10
N GLY A 173 -11.92 23.55 7.28
CA GLY A 173 -11.66 24.56 8.31
C GLY A 173 -12.88 25.04 9.12
N GLN A 174 -14.06 24.48 8.85
CA GLN A 174 -15.34 25.00 9.31
C GLN A 174 -15.64 24.60 10.77
N PRO A 175 -16.09 25.53 11.63
CA PRO A 175 -16.42 25.24 13.02
C PRO A 175 -17.75 24.48 13.15
N MET A 176 -17.71 23.38 13.88
CA MET A 176 -18.79 22.39 13.98
C MET A 176 -19.02 22.03 15.44
N GLN A 177 -20.25 21.71 15.81
CA GLN A 177 -20.62 21.20 17.13
C GLN A 177 -21.23 19.81 16.99
N ILE A 178 -20.64 18.84 17.67
CA ILE A 178 -21.01 17.43 17.64
C ILE A 178 -21.75 17.13 18.94
N LYS A 179 -23.04 16.78 18.85
CA LYS A 179 -23.94 16.59 20.01
C LYS A 179 -24.41 15.15 20.08
N GLY A 180 -23.93 14.42 21.08
CA GLY A 180 -24.46 13.13 21.49
C GLY A 180 -25.59 13.27 22.51
N ALA A 181 -26.12 12.14 22.96
CA ALA A 181 -27.10 12.09 24.05
C ALA A 181 -26.47 12.40 25.43
N SER A 182 -25.18 12.08 25.61
CA SER A 182 -24.47 12.17 26.90
C SER A 182 -23.42 13.28 26.98
N ALA A 183 -23.02 13.86 25.86
CA ALA A 183 -21.97 14.87 25.78
C ALA A 183 -22.05 15.67 24.47
N SER A 184 -21.43 16.84 24.43
CA SER A 184 -21.19 17.59 23.20
C SER A 184 -19.79 18.22 23.20
N PHE A 185 -19.20 18.39 22.02
CA PHE A 185 -17.95 19.13 21.87
C PHE A 185 -17.91 19.92 20.56
N ASP A 186 -17.09 20.98 20.57
CA ASP A 186 -16.79 21.78 19.38
C ASP A 186 -15.57 21.19 18.65
N ALA A 187 -15.63 21.21 17.33
CA ALA A 187 -14.61 20.70 16.42
C ALA A 187 -14.43 21.64 15.23
N LYS A 188 -13.44 21.36 14.37
CA LYS A 188 -13.33 21.92 13.02
C LYS A 188 -13.16 20.80 12.00
N THR A 189 -13.60 21.03 10.77
CA THR A 189 -13.26 20.15 9.65
C THR A 189 -11.80 20.31 9.23
N ASN A 190 -11.14 19.21 8.85
CA ASN A 190 -9.77 19.22 8.33
C ASN A 190 -9.70 19.75 6.87
N GLU A 191 -8.54 19.70 6.23
CA GLU A 191 -8.31 20.11 4.83
C GLU A 191 -9.21 19.39 3.80
N ASN A 192 -9.65 18.16 4.10
CA ASN A 192 -10.54 17.39 3.23
C ASN A 192 -12.02 17.52 3.64
N GLY A 193 -12.36 18.40 4.59
CA GLY A 193 -13.72 18.58 5.10
C GLY A 193 -14.15 17.54 6.15
N GLU A 194 -13.26 16.71 6.68
CA GLU A 194 -13.61 15.65 7.64
C GLU A 194 -13.61 16.12 9.10
N LEU A 195 -14.56 15.62 9.88
CA LEU A 195 -14.62 15.78 11.34
C LEU A 195 -13.65 14.82 12.05
N PRO A 196 -13.21 15.15 13.28
CA PRO A 196 -12.60 14.18 14.18
C PRO A 196 -13.49 12.94 14.37
N TRP A 197 -12.85 11.77 14.49
CA TRP A 197 -13.55 10.49 14.66
C TRP A 197 -14.58 10.52 15.79
N ILE A 198 -15.79 10.07 15.47
CA ILE A 198 -16.96 10.04 16.34
C ILE A 198 -17.09 8.64 16.93
N TYR A 199 -17.35 8.54 18.25
CA TYR A 199 -17.35 7.28 18.98
C TYR A 199 -18.62 7.11 19.82
N SER A 200 -19.27 5.95 19.69
CA SER A 200 -20.50 5.63 20.44
C SER A 200 -20.26 5.57 21.95
N GLY A 201 -19.08 5.12 22.39
CA GLY A 201 -18.64 5.13 23.80
C GLY A 201 -18.28 6.52 24.38
N LEU A 202 -18.44 7.59 23.60
CA LEU A 202 -18.32 8.98 24.05
C LEU A 202 -19.64 9.75 23.99
N LEU A 203 -20.41 9.55 22.93
CA LEU A 203 -21.57 10.39 22.58
C LEU A 203 -22.92 9.63 22.65
N GLY A 204 -22.91 8.31 22.79
CA GLY A 204 -24.07 7.45 22.56
C GLY A 204 -24.26 7.12 21.07
N GLN A 205 -25.31 6.34 20.77
CA GLN A 205 -25.55 5.87 19.40
C GLN A 205 -25.94 7.01 18.47
N ASP A 206 -26.84 7.87 18.91
CA ASP A 206 -27.37 9.00 18.16
C ASP A 206 -26.48 10.25 18.30
N VAL A 207 -26.01 10.79 17.17
CA VAL A 207 -25.15 11.99 17.15
C VAL A 207 -25.69 13.00 16.13
N ASN A 208 -25.96 14.22 16.59
CA ASN A 208 -26.40 15.34 15.76
C ASN A 208 -25.24 16.31 15.48
N ILE A 209 -25.13 16.79 14.24
CA ILE A 209 -24.04 17.61 13.74
C ILE A 209 -24.59 19.00 13.40
N VAL A 210 -23.93 20.04 13.92
CA VAL A 210 -24.38 21.43 13.79
C VAL A 210 -23.23 22.29 13.28
N TYR A 211 -23.45 23.02 12.20
CA TYR A 211 -22.49 23.99 11.66
C TYR A 211 -22.68 25.34 12.37
N LYS A 212 -21.58 25.94 12.86
CA LYS A 212 -21.60 27.28 13.46
C LYS A 212 -21.26 28.31 12.38
N ARG A 213 -22.24 29.13 11.97
CA ARG A 213 -22.02 30.21 11.00
C ARG A 213 -21.58 31.51 11.68
N ALA A 214 -22.05 31.74 12.90
CA ALA A 214 -21.62 32.81 13.79
C ALA A 214 -21.66 32.30 15.26
N GLN A 215 -21.41 33.19 16.23
CA GLN A 215 -21.43 32.83 17.65
C GLN A 215 -22.80 32.31 18.11
N ASP A 216 -23.89 32.88 17.57
CA ASP A 216 -25.27 32.52 17.89
C ASP A 216 -26.04 31.87 16.71
N ASP A 217 -25.49 31.88 15.50
CA ASP A 217 -26.11 31.29 14.30
C ASP A 217 -25.64 29.84 14.07
N HIS A 218 -26.58 28.91 14.21
CA HIS A 218 -26.38 27.47 14.21
C HIS A 218 -27.28 26.77 13.17
N GLU A 219 -26.67 26.10 12.20
CA GLU A 219 -27.37 25.32 11.18
C GLU A 219 -27.29 23.82 11.50
N ASN A 220 -28.44 23.13 11.56
CA ASN A 220 -28.44 21.69 11.75
C ASN A 220 -28.06 20.99 10.44
N VAL A 221 -26.88 20.36 10.40
CA VAL A 221 -26.38 19.60 9.25
C VAL A 221 -27.11 18.26 9.13
N GLY A 222 -27.46 17.67 10.26
CA GLY A 222 -28.21 16.42 10.33
C GLY A 222 -27.73 15.47 11.42
N LYS A 223 -28.33 14.28 11.46
CA LYS A 223 -28.13 13.26 12.48
C LYS A 223 -27.55 11.99 11.86
N ILE A 224 -26.57 11.39 12.52
CA ILE A 224 -26.04 10.06 12.22
C ILE A 224 -26.33 9.09 13.37
N SER A 225 -26.36 7.80 13.07
CA SER A 225 -26.35 6.74 14.07
C SER A 225 -25.03 5.97 13.98
N THR A 226 -24.29 5.92 15.08
CA THR A 226 -22.97 5.28 15.19
C THR A 226 -23.04 3.76 15.35
N SER A 227 -24.23 3.18 15.50
CA SER A 227 -24.49 1.73 15.39
C SER A 227 -24.84 1.26 13.97
N SER A 228 -24.83 2.16 12.98
CA SER A 228 -25.09 1.81 11.57
C SER A 228 -24.01 0.89 10.99
N ALA A 229 -24.37 0.07 10.01
CA ALA A 229 -23.41 -0.75 9.25
C ALA A 229 -22.37 0.09 8.47
N SER A 230 -22.70 1.35 8.17
CA SER A 230 -21.78 2.34 7.61
C SER A 230 -20.99 3.05 8.72
N ASN A 231 -19.69 2.77 8.80
CA ASN A 231 -18.76 3.47 9.70
C ASN A 231 -18.24 4.81 9.12
N ALA A 232 -18.82 5.28 8.00
CA ALA A 232 -18.55 6.61 7.46
C ALA A 232 -19.78 7.22 6.78
N PHE A 233 -19.83 8.54 6.82
CA PHE A 233 -20.91 9.36 6.29
C PHE A 233 -20.35 10.58 5.56
N THR A 234 -21.09 11.06 4.57
CA THR A 234 -20.76 12.30 3.85
C THR A 234 -22.00 13.18 3.77
N PHE A 235 -21.86 14.48 4.08
CA PHE A 235 -22.92 15.48 3.96
C PHE A 235 -22.57 16.46 2.84
N ASN A 236 -23.36 16.50 1.77
CA ASN A 236 -23.14 17.41 0.63
C ASN A 236 -24.14 18.58 0.72
N ALA A 237 -23.67 19.82 0.64
CA ALA A 237 -24.53 21.00 0.78
C ALA A 237 -25.52 21.18 -0.42
N PRO A 238 -26.79 21.59 -0.20
CA PRO A 238 -27.47 21.74 1.09
C PRO A 238 -27.63 20.37 1.76
N TYR A 239 -27.29 20.26 3.05
CA TYR A 239 -26.75 19.03 3.66
C TYR A 239 -27.64 17.78 3.55
N HIS A 240 -27.36 16.94 2.54
CA HIS A 240 -27.93 15.60 2.40
C HIS A 240 -26.95 14.53 2.89
N LEU A 241 -27.43 13.60 3.72
CA LEU A 241 -26.64 12.49 4.26
C LEU A 241 -26.50 11.34 3.24
N ILE A 242 -25.26 11.00 2.91
CA ILE A 242 -24.87 9.87 2.06
C ILE A 242 -24.06 8.88 2.91
N PRO A 243 -24.49 7.61 3.06
CA PRO A 243 -23.68 6.57 3.67
C PRO A 243 -22.48 6.23 2.78
N THR A 244 -21.26 6.20 3.33
CA THR A 244 -20.03 5.96 2.56
C THR A 244 -19.15 4.89 3.19
N ARG A 245 -18.17 4.38 2.43
CA ARG A 245 -17.11 3.52 2.99
C ARG A 245 -16.07 4.41 3.69
N PRO A 246 -15.55 4.03 4.87
CA PRO A 246 -14.48 4.78 5.51
C PRO A 246 -13.27 4.93 4.59
N ARG A 247 -12.77 6.16 4.43
CA ARG A 247 -11.46 6.38 3.83
C ARG A 247 -10.42 6.13 4.92
N LEU A 248 -9.38 5.36 4.62
CA LEU A 248 -8.27 5.17 5.56
C LEU A 248 -7.33 6.37 5.46
N HIS A 249 -7.14 7.06 6.58
CA HIS A 249 -6.59 8.41 6.60
C HIS A 249 -5.06 8.44 6.57
N ALA A 250 -4.51 8.64 5.36
CA ALA A 250 -3.07 8.70 5.13
C ALA A 250 -2.37 9.97 5.67
N LYS A 251 -3.12 11.01 6.09
CA LYS A 251 -2.58 12.33 6.51
C LYS A 251 -2.43 12.54 8.02
N ASP A 252 -3.23 11.92 8.88
CA ASP A 252 -3.28 12.21 10.34
C ASP A 252 -2.20 11.47 11.19
N GLU A 253 -1.06 11.10 10.60
CA GLU A 253 0.04 10.40 11.30
C GLU A 253 1.31 11.25 11.57
N SER A 254 1.29 12.55 11.27
CA SER A 254 2.41 13.48 11.53
C SER A 254 2.66 13.72 13.03
N GLY A 255 3.47 12.86 13.67
CA GLY A 255 3.95 13.07 15.05
C GLY A 255 4.48 11.83 15.77
N ARG A 256 4.14 10.63 15.27
CA ARG A 256 4.62 9.33 15.80
C ARG A 256 5.56 8.66 14.78
N PRO A 257 6.71 8.12 15.22
CA PRO A 257 7.63 7.44 14.31
C PRO A 257 6.94 6.18 13.77
N ARG A 258 6.61 6.18 12.47
CA ARG A 258 6.10 5.00 11.78
C ARG A 258 7.13 3.87 11.90
N VAL A 259 6.64 2.67 12.16
CA VAL A 259 7.47 1.46 12.28
C VAL A 259 7.01 0.49 11.21
N HIS A 260 7.87 0.24 10.23
CA HIS A 260 7.63 -0.80 9.25
C HIS A 260 8.23 -2.12 9.72
N ILE A 261 7.50 -3.21 9.53
CA ILE A 261 7.98 -4.57 9.72
C ILE A 261 8.42 -5.14 8.38
N VAL A 262 9.74 -5.32 8.18
CA VAL A 262 10.32 -5.97 7.00
C VAL A 262 9.69 -7.34 6.82
N GLN A 263 9.11 -7.66 5.67
CA GLN A 263 8.67 -9.03 5.34
C GLN A 263 9.79 -9.81 4.64
N PRO A 264 9.74 -11.17 4.61
CA PRO A 264 10.72 -11.96 3.87
C PRO A 264 10.80 -11.53 2.40
N GLY A 265 11.98 -11.09 1.96
CA GLY A 265 12.22 -10.58 0.61
C GLY A 265 12.16 -9.05 0.45
N GLU A 266 11.72 -8.28 1.45
CA GLU A 266 11.78 -6.82 1.39
C GLU A 266 13.19 -6.30 1.69
N THR A 267 13.65 -5.31 0.90
CA THR A 267 14.95 -4.64 1.05
C THR A 267 14.80 -3.22 1.60
N LEU A 268 15.86 -2.64 2.18
CA LEU A 268 15.78 -1.32 2.82
C LEU A 268 15.32 -0.21 1.85
N SER A 269 15.71 -0.31 0.58
CA SER A 269 15.29 0.59 -0.49
C SER A 269 13.85 0.37 -0.94
N SER A 270 13.37 -0.88 -1.04
CA SER A 270 11.95 -1.16 -1.31
C SER A 270 11.05 -0.60 -0.21
N ILE A 271 11.52 -0.64 1.04
CA ILE A 271 10.80 -0.13 2.21
C ILE A 271 10.88 1.40 2.29
N ALA A 272 12.04 1.99 2.00
CA ALA A 272 12.15 3.45 1.88
C ALA A 272 11.12 3.99 0.87
N ALA A 273 11.04 3.37 -0.32
CA ALA A 273 10.06 3.70 -1.35
C ALA A 273 8.60 3.45 -0.91
N LYS A 274 8.32 2.36 -0.19
CA LYS A 274 7.01 1.99 0.37
C LYS A 274 6.43 3.04 1.33
N TYR A 275 7.27 3.90 1.92
CA TYR A 275 6.84 4.98 2.81
C TYR A 275 7.19 6.40 2.31
N GLY A 276 7.69 6.54 1.07
CA GLY A 276 8.00 7.86 0.50
C GLY A 276 9.24 8.55 1.07
N THR A 277 10.23 7.77 1.53
CA THR A 277 11.51 8.27 2.07
C THR A 277 12.70 7.67 1.33
N THR A 278 13.93 8.07 1.65
CA THR A 278 15.16 7.59 0.99
C THR A 278 15.88 6.50 1.77
N THR A 279 16.66 5.67 1.08
CA THR A 279 17.46 4.61 1.71
C THR A 279 18.44 5.21 2.73
N ASP A 280 19.04 6.36 2.45
CA ASP A 280 19.99 7.03 3.36
C ASP A 280 19.30 7.63 4.58
N ALA A 281 18.11 8.22 4.42
CA ALA A 281 17.29 8.67 5.54
C ALA A 281 16.88 7.49 6.44
N MET A 282 16.60 6.33 5.83
CA MET A 282 16.32 5.08 6.54
C MET A 282 17.56 4.49 7.23
N VAL A 283 18.73 4.51 6.61
CA VAL A 283 20.02 4.13 7.23
C VAL A 283 20.30 5.00 8.45
N GLY A 284 20.21 6.33 8.30
CA GLY A 284 20.44 7.30 9.37
C GLY A 284 19.42 7.20 10.51
N ALA A 285 18.12 7.07 10.20
CA ALA A 285 17.07 6.93 11.21
C ALA A 285 17.14 5.61 12.00
N ASN A 286 17.80 4.58 11.46
CA ASN A 286 17.92 3.25 12.08
C ASN A 286 19.33 2.90 12.57
N GLY A 287 20.34 3.73 12.29
CA GLY A 287 21.73 3.50 12.71
C GLY A 287 22.37 2.26 12.03
N LEU A 288 21.97 1.95 10.80
CA LEU A 288 22.46 0.80 10.06
C LEU A 288 23.89 1.04 9.55
N LYS A 289 24.76 0.02 9.59
CA LYS A 289 26.13 0.09 9.06
C LYS A 289 26.23 -0.27 7.57
N ASP A 290 25.24 -0.99 7.06
CA ASP A 290 25.07 -1.37 5.66
C ASP A 290 23.57 -1.34 5.36
N ALA A 291 23.20 -0.81 4.19
CA ALA A 291 21.82 -0.72 3.72
C ALA A 291 21.25 -2.09 3.27
N ASN A 292 22.12 -3.02 2.88
CA ASN A 292 21.72 -4.32 2.32
C ASN A 292 21.52 -5.39 3.40
N HIS A 293 22.21 -5.26 4.54
CA HIS A 293 22.00 -6.13 5.71
C HIS A 293 20.76 -5.70 6.52
N ILE A 294 19.59 -5.98 5.96
CA ILE A 294 18.35 -6.06 6.75
C ILE A 294 17.75 -7.46 6.71
N TYR A 295 17.11 -7.84 7.80
CA TYR A 295 16.55 -9.19 7.97
C TYR A 295 15.03 -9.19 7.82
N ALA A 296 14.50 -10.30 7.31
CA ALA A 296 13.08 -10.58 7.42
C ALA A 296 12.63 -10.39 8.88
N GLN A 297 11.53 -9.67 9.07
CA GLN A 297 10.95 -9.33 10.36
C GLN A 297 11.83 -8.39 11.25
N GLN A 298 12.81 -7.70 10.67
CA GLN A 298 13.41 -6.50 11.27
C GLN A 298 12.41 -5.33 11.26
N HIS A 299 12.63 -4.31 12.09
CA HIS A 299 11.83 -3.08 12.09
C HIS A 299 12.67 -1.90 11.68
N LEU A 300 12.03 -1.00 10.97
CA LEU A 300 12.64 0.21 10.48
C LEU A 300 11.79 1.40 10.91
N LYS A 301 12.40 2.33 11.64
CA LYS A 301 11.92 3.70 11.80
C LYS A 301 11.79 4.28 10.40
N ILE A 302 10.58 4.63 10.05
CA ILE A 302 10.26 5.42 8.87
C ILE A 302 10.34 6.89 9.30
N PRO A 303 11.37 7.65 8.89
CA PRO A 303 11.34 9.10 9.05
C PRO A 303 10.24 9.67 8.15
N LEU A 304 9.39 10.51 8.76
CA LEU A 304 8.44 11.35 8.03
C LEU A 304 9.16 12.61 7.52
N ASP A 305 8.62 13.17 6.44
CA ASP A 305 9.09 14.38 5.74
C ASP A 305 10.46 14.27 5.05
N GLY A 306 10.42 14.10 3.72
CA GLY A 306 11.58 14.18 2.83
C GLY A 306 12.04 15.62 2.57
N ALA A 307 12.49 16.33 3.60
CA ALA A 307 13.12 17.64 3.44
C ALA A 307 14.62 17.49 3.12
N PRO A 308 15.13 17.98 1.97
CA PRO A 308 16.56 17.96 1.69
C PRO A 308 17.28 19.02 2.54
N SER A 309 18.13 18.57 3.46
CA SER A 309 19.00 19.48 4.22
C SER A 309 20.08 20.05 3.30
N GLN A 310 19.92 21.28 2.84
CA GLN A 310 20.95 21.97 2.07
C GLN A 310 22.02 22.57 2.99
N SER A 311 23.19 21.93 2.93
CA SER A 311 24.53 22.56 2.98
C SER A 311 24.96 23.36 4.21
N ALA A 312 26.03 22.87 4.84
CA ALA A 312 27.04 23.73 5.47
C ALA A 312 28.34 23.57 4.68
N ASN A 313 28.71 24.61 3.91
CA ASN A 313 29.88 24.60 3.02
C ASN A 313 31.14 25.11 3.72
N GLN A 314 32.26 24.38 3.64
CA GLN A 314 33.62 24.91 3.85
C GLN A 314 34.61 24.25 2.87
N THR A 315 35.67 25.01 2.55
CA THR A 315 36.46 24.85 1.31
C THR A 315 37.90 24.30 1.60
N PRO A 316 38.96 24.40 0.76
CA PRO A 316 39.53 23.22 0.12
C PRO A 316 40.99 22.83 0.46
N ALA A 317 41.35 21.57 0.12
CA ALA A 317 42.69 21.08 -0.26
C ALA A 317 43.79 21.02 0.86
N PRO A 318 44.96 20.34 0.65
CA PRO A 318 45.47 19.63 -0.55
C PRO A 318 46.00 18.18 -0.34
N MET A 319 46.39 17.53 -1.46
CA MET A 319 47.40 16.44 -1.69
C MET A 319 47.86 15.55 -0.50
N ALA A 320 47.92 14.20 -0.60
CA ALA A 320 48.75 13.43 -1.53
C ALA A 320 48.54 11.88 -1.45
N SER A 321 49.02 11.15 -2.49
CA SER A 321 49.62 9.80 -2.57
C SER A 321 49.43 8.77 -1.43
N THR A 322 49.21 7.45 -1.63
CA THR A 322 49.19 6.54 -2.82
C THR A 322 48.40 5.25 -2.41
N THR A 323 48.35 4.06 -3.03
CA THR A 323 49.13 3.30 -4.05
C THR A 323 48.21 2.21 -4.67
N PRO A 324 48.38 1.70 -5.92
CA PRO A 324 47.40 0.82 -6.56
C PRO A 324 47.73 -0.69 -6.52
N HIS A 325 46.71 -1.55 -6.45
CA HIS A 325 46.80 -2.96 -6.81
C HIS A 325 45.58 -3.42 -7.62
N THR A 326 45.84 -4.08 -8.76
CA THR A 326 44.87 -4.59 -9.74
C THR A 326 44.41 -6.03 -9.44
N PRO A 327 43.32 -6.52 -10.06
CA PRO A 327 42.62 -7.73 -9.62
C PRO A 327 43.19 -9.05 -10.16
N VAL A 328 42.83 -10.15 -9.51
CA VAL A 328 42.95 -11.52 -10.05
C VAL A 328 41.59 -11.96 -10.62
N ALA A 329 41.63 -12.63 -11.77
CA ALA A 329 40.46 -13.06 -12.55
C ALA A 329 39.84 -14.39 -12.04
N PRO A 330 38.61 -14.76 -12.44
CA PRO A 330 37.88 -15.89 -11.83
C PRO A 330 38.30 -17.26 -12.37
N ALA A 331 38.09 -18.30 -11.55
CA ALA A 331 38.28 -19.70 -11.92
C ALA A 331 36.95 -20.49 -11.88
N ALA A 332 36.64 -21.17 -12.97
CA ALA A 332 35.58 -22.15 -13.15
C ALA A 332 35.89 -22.98 -14.42
N PRO A 333 35.25 -24.14 -14.67
CA PRO A 333 34.35 -24.92 -13.80
C PRO A 333 34.92 -26.31 -13.46
N ALA A 334 34.14 -27.15 -12.77
CA ALA A 334 34.34 -28.60 -12.78
C ALA A 334 32.97 -29.31 -12.79
N SER A 335 32.72 -30.13 -13.81
CA SER A 335 31.52 -30.97 -13.94
C SER A 335 31.93 -32.43 -14.02
N ALA A 336 31.24 -33.30 -13.28
CA ALA A 336 31.32 -34.75 -13.46
C ALA A 336 29.95 -35.37 -13.17
N SER A 337 29.46 -36.16 -14.13
CA SER A 337 28.27 -37.00 -13.99
C SER A 337 28.68 -38.46 -13.99
N SER A 338 27.93 -39.35 -13.33
CA SER A 338 27.21 -40.43 -14.02
C SER A 338 26.61 -41.50 -13.09
N THR A 339 25.41 -41.95 -13.48
CA THR A 339 24.83 -43.31 -13.38
C THR A 339 25.17 -44.25 -12.21
N HIS A 340 24.11 -44.81 -11.60
CA HIS A 340 23.79 -46.23 -11.79
C HIS A 340 22.25 -46.44 -11.85
N ALA A 341 21.79 -47.59 -12.35
CA ALA A 341 20.39 -47.84 -12.67
C ALA A 341 19.97 -49.33 -12.50
N ASN A 342 18.67 -49.58 -12.73
CA ASN A 342 17.94 -50.85 -12.88
C ASN A 342 17.48 -51.63 -11.63
N GLY A 343 16.18 -51.98 -11.65
CA GLY A 343 15.63 -53.22 -11.08
C GLY A 343 14.37 -53.07 -10.22
N ALA A 344 13.22 -53.73 -10.46
CA ALA A 344 12.53 -54.22 -11.67
C ALA A 344 11.12 -54.76 -11.31
N THR A 345 10.19 -54.82 -12.28
CA THR A 345 9.00 -55.74 -12.32
C THR A 345 7.89 -55.62 -11.24
N VAL A 346 6.64 -56.13 -11.37
CA VAL A 346 5.93 -56.90 -12.42
C VAL A 346 4.41 -56.53 -12.46
N THR A 347 3.72 -56.66 -13.63
CA THR A 347 2.24 -56.89 -13.84
C THR A 347 1.21 -55.87 -13.28
N SER A 348 -0.05 -55.73 -13.75
CA SER A 348 -0.93 -56.34 -14.79
C SER A 348 -1.89 -55.22 -15.30
N ALA A 349 -2.29 -55.02 -16.56
CA ALA A 349 -3.22 -55.80 -17.44
C ALA A 349 -4.54 -56.26 -16.73
N ALA A 350 -5.74 -56.26 -17.33
CA ALA A 350 -6.31 -55.79 -18.62
C ALA A 350 -7.86 -55.98 -18.58
N ALA A 351 -8.74 -55.48 -19.47
CA ALA A 351 -8.82 -54.30 -20.36
C ALA A 351 -10.24 -54.24 -21.03
N HIS A 352 -10.58 -53.14 -21.73
CA HIS A 352 -11.66 -52.98 -22.74
C HIS A 352 -13.12 -53.47 -22.49
N SER A 353 -14.11 -52.60 -22.76
CA SER A 353 -15.21 -52.86 -23.74
C SER A 353 -16.15 -51.66 -23.96
N THR A 354 -16.60 -51.49 -25.21
CA THR A 354 -17.76 -50.67 -25.66
C THR A 354 -18.81 -51.64 -26.26
N PRO A 355 -20.09 -51.27 -26.55
CA PRO A 355 -20.46 -50.39 -27.69
C PRO A 355 -21.72 -49.51 -27.43
N ALA A 356 -22.32 -48.97 -28.51
CA ALA A 356 -23.38 -47.95 -28.52
C ALA A 356 -24.70 -48.43 -29.19
N THR A 357 -25.68 -47.51 -29.38
CA THR A 357 -26.84 -47.47 -30.36
C THR A 357 -28.07 -46.85 -29.65
N THR A 358 -29.02 -46.05 -30.19
CA THR A 358 -29.28 -45.11 -31.31
C THR A 358 -30.84 -45.01 -31.40
N SER A 359 -31.43 -44.01 -32.09
CA SER A 359 -32.87 -43.90 -32.48
C SER A 359 -33.90 -43.54 -31.39
N GLN A 360 -35.06 -42.91 -31.67
CA GLN A 360 -35.50 -42.01 -32.78
C GLN A 360 -36.79 -41.25 -32.36
N ALA A 361 -37.25 -40.26 -33.17
CA ALA A 361 -38.56 -39.57 -33.01
C ALA A 361 -39.65 -40.17 -33.94
N PRO A 362 -40.95 -39.89 -33.69
CA PRO A 362 -41.72 -38.85 -34.41
C PRO A 362 -42.49 -37.91 -33.42
N GLY A 363 -43.25 -36.86 -33.76
CA GLY A 363 -43.92 -36.43 -35.00
C GLY A 363 -45.46 -36.61 -34.91
N ALA A 364 -46.36 -35.74 -35.41
CA ALA A 364 -46.23 -34.41 -36.04
C ALA A 364 -47.63 -33.73 -36.21
N THR A 365 -47.68 -32.42 -36.58
CA THR A 365 -48.75 -31.71 -37.37
C THR A 365 -50.21 -31.59 -36.82
N SER A 366 -51.06 -30.61 -37.21
CA SER A 366 -50.95 -29.29 -37.91
C SER A 366 -52.29 -28.49 -37.90
N THR A 367 -52.30 -27.29 -38.52
CA THR A 367 -53.45 -26.39 -38.86
C THR A 367 -54.07 -25.56 -37.71
N GLY A 368 -54.56 -24.32 -37.92
CA GLY A 368 -54.47 -23.45 -39.12
C GLY A 368 -55.25 -22.11 -39.00
N ALA A 369 -55.07 -21.23 -40.00
CA ALA A 369 -55.81 -19.99 -40.31
C ALA A 369 -55.52 -18.65 -39.56
N THR A 370 -55.37 -17.60 -40.39
CA THR A 370 -55.44 -16.13 -40.14
C THR A 370 -56.77 -15.59 -40.76
N PRO A 371 -57.21 -14.29 -40.66
CA PRO A 371 -56.41 -13.07 -40.41
C PRO A 371 -57.06 -11.91 -39.58
N SER A 372 -56.27 -10.83 -39.43
CA SER A 372 -56.67 -9.41 -39.52
C SER A 372 -56.69 -8.50 -38.26
N ALA A 373 -56.17 -7.28 -38.48
CA ALA A 373 -56.46 -5.97 -37.87
C ALA A 373 -56.22 -5.69 -36.35
N ALA A 374 -55.21 -4.84 -36.13
CA ALA A 374 -55.19 -3.64 -35.26
C ALA A 374 -55.40 -3.74 -33.72
N GLY A 375 -54.63 -2.93 -32.97
CA GLY A 375 -54.96 -2.56 -31.58
C GLY A 375 -53.82 -2.73 -30.57
N SER A 376 -53.17 -1.60 -30.25
CA SER A 376 -52.16 -1.31 -29.22
C SER A 376 -52.20 -2.06 -27.86
N ALA A 377 -51.06 -1.96 -27.15
CA ALA A 377 -50.82 -2.25 -25.72
C ALA A 377 -50.57 -3.71 -25.31
N THR A 378 -49.30 -4.12 -25.34
CA THR A 378 -48.80 -5.38 -24.75
C THR A 378 -48.43 -5.23 -23.28
N SER A 379 -48.86 -6.16 -22.43
CA SER A 379 -48.45 -6.29 -21.03
C SER A 379 -47.32 -7.31 -20.83
N SER A 380 -46.33 -6.96 -20.01
CA SER A 380 -45.35 -7.90 -19.42
C SER A 380 -46.06 -8.82 -18.41
N PRO A 381 -45.62 -10.08 -18.13
CA PRO A 381 -44.29 -10.37 -17.54
C PRO A 381 -43.69 -11.75 -17.96
N PRO A 382 -42.61 -12.25 -17.30
CA PRO A 382 -41.38 -11.58 -16.87
C PRO A 382 -40.15 -12.11 -17.65
N ALA A 383 -39.06 -11.35 -17.68
CA ALA A 383 -37.82 -11.78 -18.34
C ALA A 383 -36.97 -12.72 -17.46
N SER A 384 -36.44 -13.79 -18.07
CA SER A 384 -35.29 -14.53 -17.51
C SER A 384 -33.99 -13.76 -17.79
N ALA A 385 -32.96 -14.04 -16.98
CA ALA A 385 -31.71 -13.29 -16.88
C ALA A 385 -31.09 -12.80 -18.21
N ALA A 386 -31.14 -11.49 -18.44
CA ALA A 386 -30.33 -10.79 -19.44
C ALA A 386 -29.26 -9.96 -18.72
N ALA A 387 -28.01 -10.06 -19.16
CA ALA A 387 -26.89 -9.34 -18.55
C ALA A 387 -27.01 -7.83 -18.80
N SER A 388 -26.88 -7.02 -17.74
CA SER A 388 -26.98 -5.56 -17.82
C SER A 388 -25.74 -4.95 -18.51
N THR A 389 -25.89 -4.55 -19.77
CA THR A 389 -24.83 -3.87 -20.53
C THR A 389 -24.55 -2.49 -19.93
N ALA A 390 -23.33 -2.26 -19.45
CA ALA A 390 -22.95 -0.97 -18.86
C ALA A 390 -22.92 0.14 -19.92
N GLY A 391 -23.65 1.24 -19.66
CA GLY A 391 -23.68 2.41 -20.54
C GLY A 391 -22.38 3.21 -20.46
N VAL A 392 -21.67 3.34 -21.58
CA VAL A 392 -20.49 4.22 -21.70
C VAL A 392 -20.96 5.64 -22.00
N VAL A 393 -20.60 6.59 -21.14
CA VAL A 393 -20.81 8.03 -21.37
C VAL A 393 -19.46 8.72 -21.41
N HIS A 394 -19.17 9.42 -22.52
CA HIS A 394 -17.98 10.25 -22.65
C HIS A 394 -18.21 11.60 -21.95
N GLN A 395 -17.34 11.96 -21.01
CA GLN A 395 -17.32 13.27 -20.37
C GLN A 395 -15.91 13.89 -20.42
N HIS A 396 -15.88 15.21 -20.42
CA HIS A 396 -14.65 15.99 -20.40
C HIS A 396 -14.42 16.53 -18.98
N ALA A 397 -13.20 16.38 -18.47
CA ALA A 397 -12.82 16.97 -17.19
C ALA A 397 -12.61 18.50 -17.32
N PRO A 398 -12.58 19.27 -16.22
CA PRO A 398 -12.36 20.73 -16.26
C PRO A 398 -11.03 21.18 -16.88
N ASN A 399 -10.09 20.25 -17.08
CA ASN A 399 -8.81 20.44 -17.77
C ASN A 399 -8.79 19.85 -19.20
N GLY A 400 -9.96 19.71 -19.84
CA GLY A 400 -10.11 19.30 -21.24
C GLY A 400 -9.89 17.81 -21.53
N HIS A 401 -9.27 17.05 -20.62
CA HIS A 401 -8.97 15.64 -20.86
C HIS A 401 -10.23 14.76 -20.87
N PRO A 402 -10.36 13.80 -21.81
CA PRO A 402 -11.47 12.86 -21.86
C PRO A 402 -11.33 11.84 -20.72
N GLN A 403 -12.42 11.62 -19.97
CA GLN A 403 -12.50 10.53 -19.00
C GLN A 403 -13.59 9.54 -19.38
N THR A 404 -13.26 8.26 -19.22
CA THR A 404 -14.22 7.15 -19.30
C THR A 404 -14.62 6.79 -17.88
N VAL A 405 -15.92 6.88 -17.57
CA VAL A 405 -16.46 6.52 -16.25
C VAL A 405 -17.31 5.26 -16.42
N VAL A 406 -16.89 4.15 -15.81
CA VAL A 406 -17.68 2.90 -15.79
C VAL A 406 -18.53 2.87 -14.52
N SER A 407 -19.79 3.30 -14.63
CA SER A 407 -20.76 3.27 -13.54
C SER A 407 -21.56 1.96 -13.53
N SER A 408 -21.10 0.99 -12.75
CA SER A 408 -21.87 -0.19 -12.32
C SER A 408 -21.69 -0.35 -10.79
N PRO A 409 -22.72 -0.75 -10.02
CA PRO A 409 -22.64 -0.84 -8.56
C PRO A 409 -21.99 -2.13 -8.06
N THR A 410 -21.84 -3.14 -8.92
CA THR A 410 -21.21 -4.43 -8.64
C THR A 410 -19.86 -4.50 -9.34
N LEU A 411 -18.78 -4.73 -8.60
CA LEU A 411 -17.43 -4.92 -9.17
C LEU A 411 -17.44 -6.04 -10.21
N GLU A 412 -16.86 -5.82 -11.38
CA GLU A 412 -16.79 -6.82 -12.44
C GLU A 412 -15.41 -7.51 -12.42
N PRO A 413 -15.32 -8.85 -12.54
CA PRO A 413 -14.06 -9.58 -12.48
C PRO A 413 -12.94 -9.02 -13.37
N SER A 414 -11.72 -9.00 -12.86
CA SER A 414 -10.52 -8.68 -13.64
C SER A 414 -10.29 -9.73 -14.74
N GLY A 415 -9.50 -9.38 -15.76
CA GLY A 415 -9.25 -10.22 -16.93
C GLY A 415 -9.15 -9.41 -18.23
N ALA A 416 -8.81 -10.07 -19.33
CA ALA A 416 -8.48 -9.40 -20.61
C ALA A 416 -9.57 -8.46 -21.16
N VAL A 417 -10.83 -8.62 -20.75
CA VAL A 417 -11.94 -7.71 -21.08
C VAL A 417 -11.72 -6.25 -20.61
N TRP A 418 -10.85 -6.02 -19.63
CA TRP A 418 -10.47 -4.68 -19.18
C TRP A 418 -9.44 -3.99 -20.08
N CYS A 419 -8.75 -4.72 -20.96
CA CYS A 419 -7.70 -4.16 -21.82
C CYS A 419 -8.21 -3.17 -22.88
N SER A 420 -9.49 -3.28 -23.27
CA SER A 420 -10.18 -2.41 -24.22
C SER A 420 -10.90 -1.22 -23.60
N ARG A 421 -11.33 -1.30 -22.33
CA ARG A 421 -12.19 -0.29 -21.66
C ARG A 421 -11.53 1.08 -21.52
N PHE A 422 -10.20 1.12 -21.39
CA PHE A 422 -9.41 2.34 -21.31
C PHE A 422 -8.32 2.30 -22.39
N PRO A 423 -8.63 2.67 -23.64
CA PRO A 423 -7.67 2.61 -24.74
C PRO A 423 -6.53 3.62 -24.55
N GLY A 424 -5.33 3.24 -24.99
CA GLY A 424 -4.25 4.21 -25.23
C GLY A 424 -4.41 4.87 -26.59
N SER A 425 -3.65 5.94 -26.84
CA SER A 425 -3.60 6.64 -28.12
C SER A 425 -2.17 6.75 -28.63
N ALA A 426 -2.01 6.82 -29.96
CA ALA A 426 -0.77 7.19 -30.64
C ALA A 426 -0.93 8.45 -31.52
N SER A 427 -2.02 9.21 -31.36
CA SER A 427 -2.21 10.51 -32.04
C SER A 427 -1.72 11.68 -31.18
N LEU A 428 -1.10 12.67 -31.84
CA LEU A 428 -0.75 13.96 -31.23
C LEU A 428 -2.00 14.72 -30.75
N ASP A 429 -3.18 14.43 -31.29
CA ASP A 429 -4.44 15.05 -30.85
C ASP A 429 -4.86 14.66 -29.44
N SER A 430 -4.26 13.62 -28.87
CA SER A 430 -4.49 13.20 -27.48
C SER A 430 -3.52 13.82 -26.46
N LEU A 431 -2.57 14.65 -26.91
CA LEU A 431 -1.66 15.38 -26.05
C LEU A 431 -2.33 16.63 -25.46
N ASN A 432 -1.88 17.10 -24.29
CA ASN A 432 -2.32 18.39 -23.75
C ASN A 432 -1.78 19.55 -24.61
N ASP A 433 -2.49 20.68 -24.65
CA ASP A 433 -2.16 21.79 -25.56
C ASP A 433 -0.72 22.32 -25.40
N SER A 434 -0.23 22.37 -24.14
CA SER A 434 1.10 22.90 -23.80
C SER A 434 2.27 22.06 -24.32
N PHE A 435 2.01 20.79 -24.67
CA PHE A 435 2.97 19.87 -25.30
C PHE A 435 2.59 19.52 -26.75
N LYS A 436 1.30 19.47 -27.09
CA LYS A 436 0.79 19.18 -28.44
C LYS A 436 1.43 20.06 -29.50
N ALA A 437 1.50 21.38 -29.26
CA ALA A 437 2.13 22.32 -30.19
C ALA A 437 3.63 22.03 -30.39
N LYS A 438 4.36 21.79 -29.30
CA LYS A 438 5.81 21.50 -29.29
C LYS A 438 6.14 20.20 -30.03
N ALA A 439 5.45 19.12 -29.66
CA ALA A 439 5.60 17.80 -30.27
C ALA A 439 5.25 17.83 -31.78
N SER A 440 4.18 18.56 -32.15
CA SER A 440 3.81 18.72 -33.55
C SER A 440 4.87 19.48 -34.35
N ALA A 441 5.38 20.60 -33.84
CA ALA A 441 6.41 21.39 -34.52
C ALA A 441 7.72 20.58 -34.73
N PHE A 442 8.19 19.88 -33.69
CA PHE A 442 9.36 19.00 -33.76
C PHE A 442 9.18 17.87 -34.80
N ILE A 443 8.03 17.18 -34.77
CA ILE A 443 7.76 16.05 -35.66
C ILE A 443 7.57 16.52 -37.12
N THR A 444 6.99 17.70 -37.34
CA THR A 444 6.91 18.32 -38.68
C THR A 444 8.29 18.66 -39.21
N ALA A 445 9.15 19.33 -38.43
CA ALA A 445 10.51 19.67 -38.85
C ALA A 445 11.31 18.43 -39.29
N MET A 446 11.19 17.31 -38.55
CA MET A 446 11.79 16.03 -38.94
C MET A 446 11.22 15.48 -40.26
N ARG A 447 9.90 15.53 -40.45
CA ARG A 447 9.25 15.05 -41.68
C ARG A 447 9.60 15.89 -42.90
N ASP A 448 9.71 17.21 -42.74
CA ASP A 448 10.15 18.14 -43.78
C ASP A 448 11.60 17.87 -44.21
N ALA A 449 12.47 17.43 -43.28
CA ALA A 449 13.82 16.94 -43.57
C ALA A 449 13.88 15.53 -44.21
N HIS A 450 12.72 14.95 -44.53
CA HIS A 450 12.53 13.56 -44.96
C HIS A 450 13.14 12.54 -43.98
N ILE A 451 12.92 12.74 -42.67
CA ILE A 451 13.28 11.81 -41.59
C ILE A 451 12.03 10.98 -41.23
N LEU A 452 12.21 9.68 -41.05
CA LEU A 452 11.10 8.76 -40.77
C LEU A 452 10.74 8.81 -39.27
N VAL A 453 9.56 9.34 -38.95
CA VAL A 453 9.04 9.45 -37.58
C VAL A 453 7.73 8.67 -37.41
N ARG A 454 7.80 7.55 -36.67
CA ARG A 454 6.65 6.76 -36.21
C ARG A 454 6.34 7.10 -34.76
N ILE A 455 5.10 7.48 -34.48
CA ILE A 455 4.57 7.59 -33.11
C ILE A 455 4.05 6.21 -32.71
N ASN A 456 4.50 5.72 -31.56
CA ASN A 456 4.12 4.41 -31.01
C ASN A 456 3.10 4.55 -29.87
N ALA A 457 3.20 5.62 -29.07
CA ALA A 457 2.25 6.00 -28.03
C ALA A 457 2.27 7.52 -27.80
N ALA A 458 1.17 8.05 -27.24
CA ALA A 458 0.95 9.45 -26.88
C ALA A 458 0.23 9.53 -25.52
N LEU A 459 -1.12 9.55 -25.50
CA LEU A 459 -1.89 9.47 -24.26
C LEU A 459 -2.06 8.03 -23.77
N ARG A 460 -1.82 7.82 -22.47
CA ARG A 460 -2.15 6.58 -21.75
C ARG A 460 -3.06 6.97 -20.57
N PRO A 461 -4.39 6.76 -20.61
CA PRO A 461 -5.28 7.13 -19.51
C PRO A 461 -4.80 6.56 -18.18
N ILE A 462 -4.95 7.30 -17.09
CA ILE A 462 -4.39 6.90 -15.78
C ILE A 462 -5.02 5.61 -15.26
N GLN A 463 -6.30 5.37 -15.58
CA GLN A 463 -7.01 4.10 -15.38
C GLN A 463 -6.34 2.93 -16.13
N ARG A 464 -5.81 3.16 -17.34
CA ARG A 464 -5.05 2.15 -18.09
C ARG A 464 -3.71 1.86 -17.41
N SER A 465 -2.99 2.88 -16.93
CA SER A 465 -1.77 2.63 -16.14
C SER A 465 -2.05 1.89 -14.84
N TYR A 466 -3.14 2.19 -14.14
CA TYR A 466 -3.59 1.46 -12.96
C TYR A 466 -3.82 -0.02 -13.28
N LEU A 467 -4.65 -0.33 -14.30
CA LEU A 467 -4.92 -1.69 -14.74
C LEU A 467 -3.66 -2.44 -15.21
N MET A 468 -2.77 -1.77 -15.94
CA MET A 468 -1.49 -2.35 -16.38
C MET A 468 -0.55 -2.65 -15.21
N PHE A 469 -0.47 -1.74 -14.22
CA PHE A 469 0.42 -1.86 -13.07
C PHE A 469 -0.02 -3.00 -12.14
N HIS A 470 -1.25 -2.95 -11.62
CA HIS A 470 -1.73 -3.95 -10.67
C HIS A 470 -1.87 -5.34 -11.31
N ALA A 471 -2.26 -5.44 -12.59
CA ALA A 471 -2.18 -6.72 -13.29
C ALA A 471 -0.75 -7.29 -13.32
N PHE A 472 0.27 -6.44 -13.51
CA PHE A 472 1.66 -6.89 -13.54
C PHE A 472 2.18 -7.32 -12.17
N GLU A 473 1.93 -6.53 -11.12
CA GLU A 473 2.37 -6.88 -9.76
C GLU A 473 1.66 -8.14 -9.22
N ILE A 474 0.36 -8.31 -9.49
CA ILE A 474 -0.38 -9.55 -9.15
C ILE A 474 0.11 -10.73 -9.99
N ALA A 475 0.33 -10.56 -11.30
CA ALA A 475 0.82 -11.62 -12.18
C ALA A 475 2.24 -12.11 -11.81
N LYS A 476 3.06 -11.22 -11.24
CA LYS A 476 4.37 -11.49 -10.65
C LYS A 476 4.31 -12.04 -9.21
N GLY A 477 3.19 -11.90 -8.51
CA GLY A 477 3.04 -12.27 -7.09
C GLY A 477 3.64 -11.27 -6.11
N HIS A 478 3.90 -10.03 -6.54
CA HIS A 478 4.40 -8.95 -5.68
C HIS A 478 3.28 -8.26 -4.86
N GLU A 479 2.03 -8.33 -5.34
CA GLU A 479 0.87 -7.67 -4.74
C GLU A 479 -0.26 -8.68 -4.54
N SER A 480 -0.93 -8.62 -3.38
CA SER A 480 -2.11 -9.45 -3.10
C SER A 480 -3.34 -8.78 -3.71
N PRO A 481 -4.23 -9.52 -4.41
CA PRO A 481 -5.36 -8.91 -5.12
C PRO A 481 -6.34 -8.14 -4.22
N ASP A 482 -6.44 -8.52 -2.94
CA ASP A 482 -7.27 -7.85 -1.93
C ASP A 482 -6.61 -6.62 -1.27
N HIS A 483 -5.33 -6.38 -1.54
CA HIS A 483 -4.61 -5.16 -1.14
C HIS A 483 -4.60 -4.07 -2.22
N VAL A 484 -5.12 -4.35 -3.43
CA VAL A 484 -5.16 -3.38 -4.53
C VAL A 484 -6.13 -2.24 -4.20
N GLU A 485 -5.63 -1.01 -4.18
CA GLU A 485 -6.43 0.18 -3.87
C GLU A 485 -7.50 0.44 -4.96
N PRO A 486 -8.81 0.56 -4.62
CA PRO A 486 -9.86 0.84 -5.61
C PRO A 486 -9.67 2.19 -6.31
N TYR A 487 -9.70 2.19 -7.64
CA TYR A 487 -9.42 3.39 -8.45
C TYR A 487 -10.70 4.08 -8.99
N PRO A 488 -10.81 5.43 -8.92
CA PRO A 488 -11.96 6.17 -9.44
C PRO A 488 -12.28 5.86 -10.91
N GLY A 489 -13.53 5.44 -11.17
CA GLY A 489 -14.02 5.06 -12.50
C GLY A 489 -13.66 3.65 -12.96
N VAL A 490 -12.93 2.85 -12.15
CA VAL A 490 -12.49 1.49 -12.47
C VAL A 490 -13.14 0.48 -11.51
N ASN A 491 -14.36 0.06 -11.86
CA ASN A 491 -15.20 -0.86 -11.09
C ASN A 491 -14.78 -2.34 -11.24
N ILE A 492 -13.55 -2.68 -10.84
CA ILE A 492 -12.92 -4.00 -11.06
C ILE A 492 -12.84 -4.84 -9.78
N ASP A 493 -13.23 -6.12 -9.84
CA ASP A 493 -12.90 -7.09 -8.81
C ASP A 493 -11.56 -7.77 -9.13
N TRP A 494 -10.54 -7.45 -8.35
CA TRP A 494 -9.26 -8.15 -8.41
C TRP A 494 -9.27 -9.47 -7.63
N VAL A 495 -10.22 -9.69 -6.71
CA VAL A 495 -10.19 -10.71 -5.64
C VAL A 495 -10.90 -12.02 -6.03
N HIS A 496 -11.77 -11.98 -7.04
CA HIS A 496 -12.53 -13.13 -7.57
C HIS A 496 -13.14 -13.98 -6.44
N ARG A 497 -13.98 -13.36 -5.59
CA ARG A 497 -14.43 -14.06 -4.37
C ARG A 497 -15.27 -15.30 -4.65
N SER A 498 -14.86 -16.42 -4.07
CA SER A 498 -15.62 -17.67 -4.00
C SER A 498 -16.97 -17.47 -3.29
N ALA A 499 -17.92 -18.40 -3.50
CA ALA A 499 -19.28 -18.32 -2.94
C ALA A 499 -19.36 -18.31 -1.40
N ASN A 500 -18.29 -18.70 -0.71
CA ASN A 500 -18.10 -18.64 0.74
C ASN A 500 -17.50 -17.28 1.23
N GLY A 501 -17.22 -16.35 0.31
CA GLY A 501 -16.61 -15.05 0.58
C GLY A 501 -15.08 -15.01 0.59
N SER A 502 -14.37 -16.14 0.48
CA SER A 502 -12.89 -16.15 0.42
C SER A 502 -12.35 -15.73 -0.95
N MET A 503 -11.14 -15.17 -0.98
CA MET A 503 -10.43 -14.84 -2.22
C MET A 503 -10.10 -16.11 -3.02
N ASP A 504 -10.37 -16.10 -4.34
CA ASP A 504 -9.78 -17.08 -5.26
C ASP A 504 -8.50 -16.49 -5.85
N LEU A 505 -7.37 -16.83 -5.21
CA LEU A 505 -6.05 -16.35 -5.63
C LEU A 505 -5.63 -16.92 -7.00
N GLU A 506 -6.12 -18.10 -7.39
CA GLU A 506 -5.78 -18.71 -8.68
C GLU A 506 -6.50 -17.99 -9.82
N ALA A 507 -7.81 -17.76 -9.69
CA ALA A 507 -8.58 -16.96 -10.63
C ALA A 507 -8.02 -15.53 -10.74
N SER A 508 -7.69 -14.90 -9.60
CA SER A 508 -7.10 -13.55 -9.55
C SER A 508 -5.77 -13.46 -10.30
N VAL A 509 -4.85 -14.38 -10.04
CA VAL A 509 -3.53 -14.41 -10.70
C VAL A 509 -3.64 -14.79 -12.18
N LYS A 510 -4.57 -15.68 -12.55
CA LYS A 510 -4.87 -16.02 -13.95
C LYS A 510 -5.39 -14.80 -14.72
N ALA A 511 -6.38 -14.11 -14.18
CA ALA A 511 -6.96 -12.90 -14.76
C ALA A 511 -5.93 -11.76 -14.91
N ALA A 512 -5.06 -11.57 -13.91
CA ALA A 512 -3.96 -10.62 -13.98
C ALA A 512 -2.97 -10.95 -15.12
N LYS A 513 -2.59 -12.22 -15.28
CA LYS A 513 -1.71 -12.68 -16.37
C LYS A 513 -2.35 -12.49 -17.75
N GLU A 514 -3.66 -12.72 -17.89
CA GLU A 514 -4.42 -12.44 -19.11
C GLU A 514 -4.46 -10.94 -19.44
N MET A 515 -4.61 -10.07 -18.44
CA MET A 515 -4.51 -8.62 -18.64
C MET A 515 -3.11 -8.19 -19.08
N CYS A 516 -2.05 -8.73 -18.48
CA CYS A 516 -0.68 -8.47 -18.94
C CYS A 516 -0.49 -8.86 -20.41
N HIS A 517 -0.97 -10.05 -20.81
CA HIS A 517 -0.91 -10.49 -22.20
C HIS A 517 -1.71 -9.55 -23.13
N GLY A 518 -2.94 -9.18 -22.76
CA GLY A 518 -3.77 -8.22 -23.50
C GLY A 518 -3.22 -6.80 -23.57
N TYR A 519 -2.26 -6.45 -22.71
CA TYR A 519 -1.49 -5.20 -22.75
C TYR A 519 -0.10 -5.35 -23.40
N GLY A 520 0.30 -6.54 -23.87
CA GLY A 520 1.61 -6.81 -24.45
C GLY A 520 2.77 -6.86 -23.43
N ILE A 521 2.47 -6.98 -22.14
CA ILE A 521 3.45 -6.94 -21.04
C ILE A 521 4.04 -8.34 -20.83
N ASN A 522 5.36 -8.48 -21.04
CA ASN A 522 6.05 -9.75 -20.87
C ASN A 522 6.36 -10.05 -19.38
N ILE A 523 5.44 -10.74 -18.71
CA ILE A 523 5.57 -11.17 -17.30
C ILE A 523 6.76 -12.08 -17.01
N ASN A 524 7.32 -12.76 -18.02
CA ASN A 524 8.46 -13.67 -17.86
C ASN A 524 9.81 -12.94 -18.00
N SER A 525 9.82 -11.70 -18.50
CA SER A 525 11.03 -10.88 -18.54
C SER A 525 11.39 -10.38 -17.14
N ALA A 526 12.67 -10.46 -16.81
CA ALA A 526 13.26 -9.85 -15.61
C ALA A 526 13.55 -8.34 -15.79
N MET A 527 13.59 -7.85 -17.04
CA MET A 527 13.82 -6.43 -17.36
C MET A 527 12.54 -5.66 -17.69
N GLN A 528 11.39 -6.35 -17.85
CA GLN A 528 10.11 -5.68 -18.03
C GLN A 528 9.71 -5.03 -16.70
N ALA A 529 9.45 -3.72 -16.74
CA ALA A 529 8.79 -2.99 -15.67
C ALA A 529 7.46 -2.40 -16.20
N VAL A 530 6.59 -1.97 -15.28
CA VAL A 530 5.40 -1.17 -15.58
C VAL A 530 5.39 0.02 -14.63
N GLY A 531 5.35 1.25 -15.17
CA GLY A 531 5.29 2.46 -14.36
C GLY A 531 3.97 2.60 -13.61
N ARG A 532 4.03 2.94 -12.32
CA ARG A 532 2.85 3.23 -11.47
C ARG A 532 1.95 4.32 -12.11
N PRO A 533 0.61 4.24 -11.94
CA PRO A 533 -0.30 5.28 -12.41
C PRO A 533 0.09 6.68 -11.90
N GLY A 534 0.03 7.67 -12.78
CA GLY A 534 0.38 9.06 -12.49
C GLY A 534 1.88 9.36 -12.46
N ARG A 535 2.77 8.36 -12.61
CA ARG A 535 4.21 8.59 -12.70
C ARG A 535 4.77 8.70 -14.12
N SER A 536 3.99 8.32 -15.14
CA SER A 536 4.40 8.49 -16.55
C SER A 536 3.76 9.74 -17.14
N ARG A 537 4.52 10.53 -17.89
CA ARG A 537 4.00 11.76 -18.53
C ARG A 537 3.00 11.50 -19.67
N HIS A 538 2.92 10.26 -20.16
CA HIS A 538 1.78 9.78 -20.97
C HIS A 538 0.43 9.87 -20.23
N ASN A 539 0.39 9.85 -18.89
CA ASN A 539 -0.85 9.97 -18.12
C ASN A 539 -1.47 11.38 -18.19
N TYR A 540 -0.70 12.37 -18.63
CA TYR A 540 -1.11 13.78 -18.72
C TYR A 540 -1.09 14.30 -20.17
N GLY A 541 -0.98 13.40 -21.16
CA GLY A 541 -0.79 13.78 -22.56
C GLY A 541 0.48 14.62 -22.80
N ALA A 542 1.50 14.44 -21.96
CA ALA A 542 2.72 15.25 -21.92
C ALA A 542 3.96 14.52 -22.46
N ALA A 543 3.77 13.36 -23.10
CA ALA A 543 4.85 12.56 -23.67
C ALA A 543 4.42 11.75 -24.92
N VAL A 544 5.39 11.41 -25.76
CA VAL A 544 5.26 10.59 -26.97
C VAL A 544 6.41 9.60 -27.09
N ASP A 545 6.08 8.36 -27.46
CA ASP A 545 7.08 7.33 -27.78
C ASP A 545 7.37 7.38 -29.29
N LEU A 546 8.53 7.90 -29.68
CA LEU A 546 8.90 8.13 -31.07
C LEU A 546 10.02 7.18 -31.51
N ASN A 547 9.78 6.47 -32.61
CA ASN A 547 10.86 5.82 -33.36
C ASN A 547 11.26 6.75 -34.52
N ILE A 548 12.48 7.28 -34.48
CA ILE A 548 13.03 8.27 -35.41
C ILE A 548 14.23 7.65 -36.13
N THR A 549 14.15 7.52 -37.46
CA THR A 549 15.16 6.83 -38.27
C THR A 549 15.49 7.59 -39.56
N GLY A 550 16.69 7.35 -40.12
CA GLY A 550 17.15 8.04 -41.33
C GLY A 550 17.58 9.50 -41.13
N TYR A 551 17.90 9.90 -39.89
CA TYR A 551 18.29 11.27 -39.54
C TYR A 551 19.77 11.60 -39.77
N VAL A 552 20.66 10.60 -39.75
CA VAL A 552 22.11 10.83 -39.93
C VAL A 552 22.40 11.35 -41.33
N GLY A 553 23.15 12.47 -41.42
CA GLY A 553 23.46 13.16 -42.67
C GLY A 553 22.38 14.11 -43.17
N LYS A 554 21.28 14.29 -42.42
CA LYS A 554 20.22 15.25 -42.75
C LYS A 554 20.51 16.64 -42.17
N ARG A 555 19.84 17.66 -42.71
CA ARG A 555 19.67 18.95 -42.04
C ARG A 555 18.21 19.13 -41.67
N VAL A 556 17.96 19.75 -40.52
CA VAL A 556 16.63 19.99 -39.97
C VAL A 556 16.55 21.41 -39.41
N LYS A 557 15.37 22.01 -39.42
CA LYS A 557 15.17 23.31 -38.78
C LYS A 557 15.08 23.14 -37.26
N ASP A 558 15.70 24.06 -36.53
CA ASP A 558 15.45 24.23 -35.10
C ASP A 558 14.23 25.13 -34.83
N VAL A 559 13.91 25.35 -33.55
CA VAL A 559 12.79 26.19 -33.11
C VAL A 559 12.88 27.65 -33.58
N THR A 560 14.07 28.13 -33.97
CA THR A 560 14.31 29.47 -34.51
C THR A 560 14.31 29.50 -36.05
N GLY A 561 14.22 28.33 -36.69
CA GLY A 561 14.19 28.17 -38.15
C GLY A 561 15.55 27.91 -38.81
N ASN A 562 16.64 27.83 -38.04
CA ASN A 562 17.99 27.62 -38.56
C ASN A 562 18.26 26.14 -38.89
N GLU A 563 19.04 25.87 -39.94
CA GLU A 563 19.36 24.49 -40.36
C GLU A 563 20.50 23.86 -39.55
N VAL A 564 20.14 23.02 -38.59
CA VAL A 564 21.05 22.17 -37.82
C VAL A 564 21.35 20.89 -38.61
N ALA A 565 22.61 20.51 -38.73
CA ALA A 565 23.00 19.21 -39.30
C ALA A 565 22.92 18.11 -38.23
N LEU A 566 22.34 16.96 -38.58
CA LEU A 566 22.22 15.79 -37.72
C LEU A 566 23.27 14.75 -38.11
N SER A 567 24.38 14.71 -37.38
CA SER A 567 25.42 13.68 -37.46
C SER A 567 25.21 12.54 -36.47
N SER A 568 24.56 12.83 -35.34
CA SER A 568 24.48 11.95 -34.18
C SER A 568 23.11 11.99 -33.49
N PHE A 569 22.86 11.04 -32.58
CA PHE A 569 21.70 11.08 -31.70
C PHE A 569 21.76 12.21 -30.66
N ALA A 570 22.95 12.74 -30.33
CA ALA A 570 23.07 13.91 -29.46
C ALA A 570 22.49 15.16 -30.13
N ASP A 571 22.73 15.32 -31.44
CA ASP A 571 22.23 16.44 -32.24
C ASP A 571 20.70 16.41 -32.32
N LEU A 572 20.12 15.21 -32.54
CA LEU A 572 18.67 15.00 -32.56
C LEU A 572 18.02 15.35 -31.21
N LYS A 573 18.65 14.97 -30.08
CA LYS A 573 18.21 15.38 -28.73
C LYS A 573 18.32 16.88 -28.51
N HIS A 574 19.37 17.53 -29.03
CA HIS A 574 19.55 18.98 -28.91
C HIS A 574 18.46 19.75 -29.67
N VAL A 575 18.14 19.34 -30.90
CA VAL A 575 17.03 19.92 -31.68
C VAL A 575 15.69 19.70 -30.95
N GLY A 576 15.43 18.50 -30.43
CA GLY A 576 14.22 18.21 -29.65
C GLY A 576 14.09 19.11 -28.42
N HIS A 577 15.16 19.24 -27.62
CA HIS A 577 15.21 20.15 -26.48
C HIS A 577 14.92 21.60 -26.88
N GLY A 578 15.40 22.05 -28.04
CA GLY A 578 15.08 23.37 -28.60
C GLY A 578 13.57 23.59 -28.81
N TYR A 579 12.84 22.57 -29.28
CA TYR A 579 11.38 22.61 -29.38
C TYR A 579 10.65 22.39 -28.03
N GLY A 580 11.36 22.12 -26.93
CA GLY A 580 10.77 21.72 -25.66
C GLY A 580 10.21 20.29 -25.68
N VAL A 581 10.83 19.41 -26.49
CA VAL A 581 10.53 17.98 -26.62
C VAL A 581 11.77 17.20 -26.18
N ASN A 582 11.80 16.83 -24.91
CA ASN A 582 12.99 16.37 -24.20
C ASN A 582 13.04 14.84 -24.13
N TYR A 583 14.14 14.24 -24.58
CA TYR A 583 14.36 12.79 -24.55
C TYR A 583 14.70 12.27 -23.15
N TYR A 584 14.07 11.16 -22.73
CA TYR A 584 14.36 10.50 -21.46
C TYR A 584 15.47 9.43 -21.63
N PRO A 585 16.64 9.57 -20.96
CA PRO A 585 17.82 8.73 -21.23
C PRO A 585 17.67 7.22 -21.01
N HIS A 586 16.66 6.77 -20.25
CA HIS A 586 16.51 5.38 -19.83
C HIS A 586 15.53 4.57 -20.69
N GLU A 587 14.78 5.20 -21.60
CA GLU A 587 13.85 4.51 -22.52
C GLU A 587 14.09 4.98 -23.96
N ASN A 588 14.58 4.08 -24.82
CA ASN A 588 15.14 4.36 -26.16
C ASN A 588 14.20 5.05 -27.19
N MET A 589 12.96 5.34 -26.83
CA MET A 589 11.98 6.04 -27.67
C MET A 589 11.22 7.17 -26.96
N HIS A 590 11.46 7.43 -25.67
CA HIS A 590 10.55 8.27 -24.88
C HIS A 590 10.93 9.75 -24.91
N TRP A 591 9.98 10.62 -25.26
CA TRP A 591 10.15 12.08 -25.29
C TRP A 591 8.98 12.77 -24.58
N SER A 592 9.26 13.73 -23.70
CA SER A 592 8.23 14.47 -22.95
C SER A 592 8.55 15.97 -22.84
N ASP A 593 7.63 16.77 -22.32
CA ASP A 593 7.87 18.19 -22.04
C ASP A 593 8.99 18.42 -21.01
N THR A 594 9.28 17.47 -20.12
CA THR A 594 10.34 17.59 -19.10
C THR A 594 11.52 16.62 -19.23
N GLY A 595 11.48 15.64 -20.13
CA GLY A 595 12.52 14.59 -20.24
C GLY A 595 12.44 13.53 -19.13
N HIS A 596 11.26 13.37 -18.55
CA HIS A 596 10.85 12.40 -17.52
C HIS A 596 9.45 11.84 -17.82
#